data_AF-A0A2M6XSX6-F1
#
_entry.id   AF-A0A2M6XSX6-F1
#
_cell.length_a   1.000
_cell.length_b   1.000
_cell.length_c   1.000
_cell.angle_alpha   90.00
_cell.angle_beta   90.00
_cell.angle_gamma   90.00
#
_symmetry.space_group_name_H-M   'P 1'
#
loop_
_entity.id
_entity.type
_entity.pdbx_description
1 polymer ?
#
loop_
_entity_poly.entity_id
_entity_poly.type
_entity_poly.pdbx_seq_one_letter_code
_entity_poly.pdbx_strand_id
1 'polypeptide(L)'
;MDNPTQKTIEEYIDEKKISQDKKEKVILAITDLIYRRNQKVIQLEKDSDDIKRQQYLRSIKEYDDIIGSKIVQIIDGHQIDHAYEF
;
A
#
# COMPACT_ATOMS: atom_id res chain seq x y z
N MET A 1 1.66 9.84 -18.86
CA MET A 1 1.31 9.31 -17.53
C MET A 1 2.53 8.56 -17.05
N ASP A 2 3.13 8.98 -15.94
CA ASP A 2 4.25 8.25 -15.36
C ASP A 2 3.76 6.89 -14.85
N ASN A 3 4.48 5.82 -15.20
CA ASN A 3 4.19 4.50 -14.67
C ASN A 3 4.43 4.53 -13.15
N PRO A 4 3.56 3.90 -12.34
CA PRO A 4 3.80 3.82 -10.90
C PRO A 4 5.12 3.10 -10.63
N THR A 5 5.95 3.69 -9.79
CA THR A 5 7.20 3.09 -9.29
C THR A 5 6.94 2.35 -7.99
N GLN A 6 7.86 1.45 -7.61
CA GLN A 6 7.85 0.84 -6.28
C GLN A 6 7.93 1.91 -5.19
N LYS A 7 7.27 1.67 -4.06
CA LYS A 7 7.23 2.60 -2.92
C LYS A 7 7.71 1.92 -1.63
N THR A 8 8.41 2.64 -0.77
CA THR A 8 8.81 2.19 0.56
C THR A 8 7.74 2.49 1.61
N ILE A 9 7.92 1.97 2.82
CA ILE A 9 7.03 2.25 3.95
C ILE A 9 7.10 3.74 4.34
N GLU A 10 8.31 4.31 4.32
CA GLU A 10 8.61 5.71 4.63
C GLU A 10 7.80 6.65 3.73
N GLU A 11 7.72 6.37 2.43
CA GLU A 11 6.94 7.17 1.47
C GLU A 11 5.43 7.22 1.79
N TYR A 12 4.88 6.26 2.54
CA TYR A 12 3.49 6.30 2.99
C TYR A 12 3.27 7.01 4.33
N ILE A 13 4.32 7.14 5.14
CA ILE A 13 4.21 7.59 6.54
C ILE A 13 4.86 8.96 6.79
N ASP A 14 5.88 9.35 6.04
CA ASP A 14 6.71 10.54 6.35
C ASP A 14 5.94 11.85 6.21
N GLU A 15 4.95 11.92 5.31
CA GLU A 15 4.07 13.08 5.16
C GLU A 15 3.02 13.18 6.29
N LYS A 16 2.85 12.12 7.08
CA LYS A 16 1.84 12.03 8.12
C LYS A 16 2.54 12.26 9.47
N LYS A 17 2.14 13.31 10.19
CA LYS A 17 2.62 13.62 11.54
C LYS A 17 2.09 12.61 12.57
N ILE A 18 2.57 11.37 12.50
CA ILE A 18 2.13 10.23 13.31
C ILE A 18 3.00 10.15 14.57
N SER A 19 2.39 9.91 15.73
CA SER A 19 3.12 9.64 16.98
C SER A 19 3.85 8.29 16.91
N GLN A 20 4.93 8.13 17.69
CA GLN A 20 5.78 6.94 17.60
C GLN A 20 5.02 5.62 17.85
N ASP A 21 4.09 5.61 18.81
CA ASP A 21 3.25 4.45 19.12
C ASP A 21 2.32 4.03 17.97
N LYS A 22 1.81 5.02 17.22
CA LYS A 22 0.97 4.80 16.04
C LYS A 22 1.82 4.42 14.83
N LYS A 23 3.05 4.93 14.73
CA LYS A 23 3.98 4.61 13.65
C LYS A 23 4.28 3.11 13.60
N GLU A 24 4.56 2.50 14.75
CA GLU A 24 4.80 1.05 14.83
C GLU A 24 3.58 0.22 14.39
N LYS A 25 2.38 0.58 14.88
CA LYS A 25 1.12 -0.07 14.46
C LYS A 25 0.88 0.06 12.96
N VAL A 26 1.13 1.25 12.40
CA VAL A 26 1.03 1.50 10.96
C VAL A 26 1.99 0.62 10.19
N ILE A 27 3.28 0.60 10.55
CA ILE A 27 4.31 -0.20 9.89
C ILE A 27 3.86 -1.68 9.83
N LEU A 28 3.48 -2.25 10.97
CA LEU A 28 3.03 -3.65 11.04
C LEU A 28 1.78 -3.91 10.19
N ALA A 29 0.85 -2.96 10.15
CA ALA A 29 -0.41 -3.11 9.43
C ALA A 29 -0.24 -3.05 7.90
N ILE A 30 0.70 -2.25 7.39
CA ILE A 30 0.81 -1.96 5.95
C ILE A 30 1.97 -2.68 5.23
N THR A 31 2.91 -3.27 5.96
CA THR A 31 4.12 -3.89 5.36
C THR A 31 3.78 -4.91 4.26
N ASP A 32 2.88 -5.86 4.54
CA ASP A 32 2.48 -6.87 3.55
C ASP A 32 1.73 -6.24 2.35
N LEU A 33 0.93 -5.20 2.60
CA LEU A 33 0.20 -4.50 1.53
C LEU A 33 1.17 -3.80 0.58
N ILE A 34 2.19 -3.13 1.11
CA ILE A 34 3.22 -2.45 0.31
C ILE A 34 4.02 -3.47 -0.49
N TYR A 35 4.38 -4.61 0.12
CA TYR A 35 5.04 -5.69 -0.59
C TYR A 35 4.21 -6.19 -1.78
N ARG A 36 2.93 -6.52 -1.57
CA ARG A 36 2.02 -6.97 -2.63
C ARG A 36 1.81 -5.91 -3.71
N ARG A 37 1.67 -4.65 -3.32
CA ARG A 37 1.56 -3.51 -4.22
C ARG A 37 2.80 -3.39 -5.11
N ASN A 38 4.00 -3.54 -4.55
CA ASN A 38 5.25 -3.49 -5.31
C ASN A 38 5.43 -4.71 -6.22
N GLN A 39 4.94 -5.89 -5.83
CA GLN A 39 4.86 -7.03 -6.75
C GLN A 39 4.02 -6.71 -7.99
N LYS A 40 2.93 -5.94 -7.86
CA LYS A 40 2.12 -5.49 -9.00
C LYS A 40 2.86 -4.51 -9.90
N VAL A 41 3.68 -3.62 -9.35
CA VAL A 41 4.57 -2.75 -10.15
C VAL A 41 5.56 -3.60 -10.96
N ILE A 42 6.22 -4.57 -10.32
CA ILE A 42 7.16 -5.47 -11.00
C ILE A 42 6.46 -6.27 -12.12
N GLN A 43 5.23 -6.73 -11.88
CA GLN A 43 4.43 -7.41 -12.90
C GLN A 43 4.08 -6.47 -14.05
N LEU A 44 3.68 -5.23 -13.77
CA LEU A 44 3.41 -4.21 -14.77
C LEU A 44 4.64 -3.90 -15.64
N GLU A 45 5.84 -3.84 -15.06
CA GLU A 45 7.08 -3.57 -15.80
C GLU A 45 7.47 -4.73 -16.74
N LYS A 46 7.15 -5.97 -16.36
CA LYS A 46 7.50 -7.18 -17.12
C LYS A 46 6.48 -7.57 -18.19
N ASP A 47 5.24 -7.12 -18.07
CA ASP A 47 4.16 -7.53 -18.96
C ASP A 47 4.03 -6.58 -20.17
N SER A 48 3.84 -7.16 -21.34
CA SER A 48 3.66 -6.44 -22.62
C SER A 48 2.21 -6.43 -23.09
N ASP A 49 1.33 -7.21 -22.43
CA ASP A 49 -0.10 -7.25 -22.73
C ASP A 49 -0.81 -6.04 -22.11
N ASP A 50 -1.36 -5.17 -22.96
CA ASP A 50 -2.01 -3.94 -22.52
C ASP A 50 -3.20 -4.18 -21.57
N ILE A 51 -3.96 -5.25 -21.75
CA ILE A 51 -5.12 -5.56 -20.88
C ILE A 51 -4.60 -5.92 -19.48
N LYS A 52 -3.58 -6.77 -19.39
CA LYS A 52 -2.97 -7.13 -18.10
C LYS A 52 -2.30 -5.93 -17.44
N ARG A 53 -1.62 -5.09 -18.21
CA ARG A 53 -1.03 -3.84 -17.72
C ARG A 53 -2.08 -2.93 -17.09
N GLN A 54 -3.25 -2.77 -17.72
CA GLN A 54 -4.37 -2.01 -17.12
C GLN A 54 -4.89 -2.65 -15.83
N GLN A 55 -4.96 -3.99 -15.77
CA GLN A 55 -5.34 -4.69 -14.52
C GLN A 55 -4.33 -4.43 -13.40
N TYR A 56 -3.03 -4.48 -13.68
CA TYR A 56 -2.01 -4.17 -12.68
C TYR A 56 -2.07 -2.72 -12.22
N LEU A 57 -2.27 -1.77 -13.14
CA LEU A 57 -2.46 -0.35 -12.79
C LEU A 57 -3.65 -0.16 -11.84
N ARG A 58 -4.77 -0.82 -12.13
CA ARG A 58 -5.95 -0.80 -11.26
C ARG A 58 -5.64 -1.41 -9.89
N SER A 59 -5.00 -2.57 -9.83
CA SER A 59 -4.64 -3.20 -8.55
C SER A 59 -3.65 -2.35 -7.73
N ILE A 60 -2.69 -1.70 -8.37
CA ILE A 60 -1.75 -0.78 -7.70
C ILE A 60 -2.53 0.35 -7.04
N LYS A 61 -3.49 0.95 -7.75
CA LYS A 61 -4.35 2.00 -7.19
C LYS A 61 -5.19 1.47 -6.01
N GLU A 62 -5.79 0.29 -6.15
CA GLU A 62 -6.57 -0.33 -5.07
C GLU A 62 -5.71 -0.57 -3.82
N TYR A 63 -4.47 -1.01 -3.96
CA TYR A 63 -3.55 -1.12 -2.82
C TYR A 63 -3.19 0.25 -2.22
N ASP A 64 -2.88 1.25 -3.03
CA ASP A 64 -2.58 2.61 -2.55
C ASP A 64 -3.77 3.16 -1.73
N ASP A 65 -5.01 2.93 -2.18
CA ASP A 65 -6.24 3.32 -1.47
C ASP A 65 -6.43 2.54 -0.15
N ILE A 66 -6.22 1.21 -0.16
CA ILE A 66 -6.31 0.37 1.06
C ILE A 66 -5.25 0.78 2.08
N ILE A 67 -4.00 0.98 1.65
CA ILE A 67 -2.91 1.42 2.53
C ILE A 67 -3.27 2.78 3.15
N GLY A 68 -3.72 3.73 2.34
CA GLY A 68 -4.14 5.05 2.80
C GLY A 68 -5.25 4.96 3.86
N SER A 69 -6.30 4.18 3.60
CA SER A 69 -7.42 3.96 4.53
C SER A 69 -6.94 3.33 5.84
N LYS A 70 -6.06 2.33 5.77
CA LYS A 70 -5.56 1.61 6.95
C LYS A 70 -4.72 2.52 7.84
N ILE A 71 -3.91 3.39 7.24
CA ILE A 71 -3.13 4.38 7.98
C ILE A 71 -4.06 5.35 8.71
N VAL A 72 -5.09 5.89 8.03
CA VAL A 72 -6.06 6.82 8.64
C VAL A 72 -6.79 6.17 9.81
N GLN A 73 -7.27 4.93 9.66
CA GLN A 73 -7.94 4.21 10.74
C GLN A 73 -7.07 4.06 12.00
N ILE A 74 -5.77 3.77 11.85
CA ILE A 74 -4.83 3.68 12.99
C ILE A 74 -4.59 5.05 13.60
N ILE A 75 -4.43 6.09 12.77
CA ILE A 75 -4.22 7.45 13.23
C ILE A 75 -5.41 7.94 14.06
N ASP A 76 -6.63 7.64 13.62
CA ASP A 76 -7.87 8.04 14.28
C ASP A 76 -8.22 7.16 15.49
N GLY A 77 -7.43 6.12 15.77
CA GLY A 77 -7.57 5.27 16.95
C GLY A 77 -8.62 4.17 16.80
N HIS A 78 -9.04 3.84 15.58
CA HIS A 78 -9.87 2.67 15.32
C HIS A 78 -9.06 1.39 15.55
N GLN A 79 -9.65 0.40 16.21
CA GLN A 79 -9.07 -0.94 16.31
C GLN A 79 -8.99 -1.54 14.90
N ILE A 80 -7.79 -1.87 14.48
CA ILE A 80 -7.58 -2.66 13.27
C ILE A 80 -7.57 -4.11 13.69
N ASP A 81 -8.64 -4.82 13.40
CA ASP A 81 -8.64 -6.27 13.48
C ASP A 81 -7.61 -6.79 12.48
N HIS A 82 -6.60 -7.51 12.99
CA HIS A 82 -5.65 -8.26 12.18
C HIS A 82 -6.36 -9.48 11.58
N ALA A 83 -7.37 -9.28 10.74
CA ALA A 83 -7.95 -10.33 9.91
C ALA A 83 -7.18 -10.36 8.58
N TYR A 84 -6.08 -11.11 8.54
CA TYR A 84 -5.56 -11.64 7.29
C TYR A 84 -5.94 -13.11 7.21
N GLU A 85 -7.14 -13.40 6.70
CA GLU A 85 -7.45 -14.69 6.11
C GLU A 85 -7.29 -14.56 4.59
N PHE A 86 -6.26 -15.20 4.03
CA PHE A 86 -6.14 -15.53 2.61
C PHE A 86 -5.58 -16.94 2.48
#